data_AF-A0A9E1HYL2-F1
#
_entry.id   AF-A0A9E1HYL2-F1
#
_cell.length_a   1.000
_cell.length_b   1.000
_cell.length_c   1.000
_cell.angle_alpha   90.00
_cell.angle_beta   90.00
_cell.angle_gamma   90.00
#
_symmetry.space_group_name_H-M   'P 1'
#
loop_
_entity.id
_entity.type
_entity.pdbx_description
1 polymer ?
#
loop_
_entity_poly.entity_id
_entity_poly.type
_entity_poly.pdbx_seq_one_letter_code
_entity_poly.pdbx_strand_id
1 'polypeptide(L)'
;MFDEEAASFVCDFIECLQCSSGTPFRLMDWQRDAVREFYGQMIRAEGEEADAAGKYIRRYQYLYLEIAKKNGKSELAAALGVYHLFADGEVNG
;
A
#
# COMPACT_ATOMS: atom_id res chain seq x y z
N MET A 1 -14.11 6.48 2.05
CA MET A 1 -13.59 7.74 1.50
C MET A 1 -12.29 7.42 0.82
N PHE A 2 -12.01 8.02 -0.34
CA PHE A 2 -10.70 7.88 -0.95
C PHE A 2 -9.74 8.93 -0.37
N ASP A 3 -8.61 8.49 0.15
CA ASP A 3 -7.53 9.31 0.71
C ASP A 3 -6.34 9.30 -0.27
N GLU A 4 -6.13 10.43 -0.93
CA GLU A 4 -5.09 10.62 -1.93
C GLU A 4 -3.69 10.67 -1.31
N GLU A 5 -3.56 11.18 -0.09
CA GLU A 5 -2.27 11.26 0.61
C GLU A 5 -1.82 9.87 1.06
N ALA A 6 -2.74 9.07 1.63
CA ALA A 6 -2.45 7.68 1.99
C ALA A 6 -2.06 6.86 0.75
N ALA A 7 -2.80 6.98 -0.35
CA ALA A 7 -2.51 6.28 -1.60
C ALA A 7 -1.15 6.69 -2.20
N SER A 8 -0.83 7.99 -2.20
CA SER A 8 0.41 8.52 -2.75
C SER A 8 1.61 8.16 -1.89
N PHE A 9 1.46 8.18 -0.56
CA PHE A 9 2.53 7.83 0.37
C PHE A 9 3.09 6.44 0.11
N VAL A 10 2.23 5.43 -0.09
CA VAL A 10 2.69 4.06 -0.37
C VAL A 10 3.41 3.98 -1.72
N CYS A 11 2.91 4.67 -2.74
CA CYS A 11 3.58 4.72 -4.04
C CYS A 11 4.97 5.36 -3.94
N ASP A 12 5.05 6.51 -3.27
CA ASP A 12 6.29 7.26 -3.10
C ASP A 12 7.30 6.47 -2.25
N PHE A 13 6.83 5.78 -1.20
CA PHE A 13 7.65 4.89 -0.41
C PHE A 13 8.28 3.79 -1.27
N ILE A 14 7.47 3.11 -2.10
CA ILE A 14 7.97 2.05 -3.00
C ILE A 14 8.99 2.63 -3.99
N GLU A 15 8.72 3.80 -4.57
CA GLU A 15 9.62 4.43 -5.55
C GLU A 15 10.92 5.01 -4.95
N CYS A 16 10.99 5.13 -3.62
CA CYS A 16 12.24 5.40 -2.90
C CYS A 16 13.12 4.15 -2.74
N LEU A 17 12.61 2.95 -3.00
CA LEU A 17 13.37 1.71 -2.92
C LEU A 17 14.22 1.46 -4.18
N GLN A 18 15.10 0.48 -4.09
CA GLN A 18 15.91 -0.01 -5.21
C GLN A 18 15.54 -1.45 -5.54
N CYS A 19 15.49 -1.77 -6.83
CA CYS A 19 15.38 -3.14 -7.31
C CYS A 19 16.68 -3.91 -7.01
N SER A 20 16.61 -5.24 -7.06
CA SER A 20 17.79 -6.11 -6.89
C SER A 20 18.90 -5.86 -7.93
N SER A 21 18.55 -5.25 -9.07
CA SER A 21 19.48 -4.77 -10.10
C SER A 21 20.24 -3.50 -9.71
N GLY A 22 19.92 -2.85 -8.59
CA GLY A 22 20.47 -1.56 -8.17
C GLY A 22 19.83 -0.34 -8.83
N THR A 23 18.82 -0.53 -9.68
CA THR A 23 18.07 0.58 -10.30
C THR A 23 16.94 1.06 -9.38
N PRO A 24 16.53 2.34 -9.43
CA PRO A 24 15.36 2.82 -8.70
C PRO A 24 14.12 1.99 -9.05
N PHE A 25 13.29 1.68 -8.04
CA PHE A 25 12.00 1.04 -8.27
C PHE A 25 11.07 2.04 -8.96
N ARG A 26 10.53 1.67 -10.13
CA ARG A 26 9.51 2.46 -10.83
C ARG A 26 8.24 1.63 -10.94
N LEU A 27 7.15 2.15 -10.41
CA LEU A 27 5.87 1.45 -10.48
C LEU A 27 5.37 1.43 -11.92
N MET A 28 4.96 0.25 -12.38
CA MET A 28 4.16 0.14 -13.60
C MET A 28 2.76 0.70 -13.33
N ASP A 29 2.07 1.15 -14.37
CA ASP A 29 0.72 1.76 -14.24
C ASP A 29 -0.23 0.87 -13.43
N TRP A 30 -0.30 -0.43 -13.75
CA TRP A 30 -1.17 -1.36 -13.03
C TRP A 30 -0.79 -1.53 -11.55
N GLN A 31 0.51 -1.44 -11.21
CA GLN A 31 0.98 -1.55 -9.83
C GLN A 31 0.56 -0.31 -9.04
N ARG A 32 0.74 0.87 -9.65
CA ARG A 32 0.33 2.14 -9.06
C ARG A 32 -1.17 2.17 -8.85
N ASP A 33 -1.96 1.75 -9.83
CA ASP A 33 -3.42 1.71 -9.72
C ASP A 33 -3.87 0.74 -8.61
N ALA A 34 -3.30 -0.46 -8.56
CA ALA A 34 -3.64 -1.45 -7.54
C ALA A 34 -3.27 -0.99 -6.12
N VAL A 35 -2.09 -0.38 -5.95
CA VAL A 35 -1.65 0.20 -4.67
C VAL A 35 -2.56 1.36 -4.28
N ARG A 36 -2.80 2.32 -5.17
CA ARG A 36 -3.65 3.48 -4.87
C ARG A 36 -5.06 3.07 -4.48
N GLU A 37 -5.66 2.13 -5.21
CA GLU A 37 -7.01 1.64 -4.88
C GLU A 37 -7.05 0.92 -3.53
N PHE A 38 -6.07 0.09 -3.21
CA PHE A 38 -6.07 -0.63 -1.94
C PHE A 38 -5.78 0.27 -0.73
N TYR A 39 -4.75 1.11 -0.84
CA TYR A 39 -4.24 1.93 0.26
C TYR A 39 -4.99 3.26 0.41
N GLY A 40 -5.67 3.74 -0.62
CA GLY A 40 -6.46 4.97 -0.57
C GLY A 40 -7.89 4.77 -0.07
N GLN A 41 -8.43 3.54 -0.06
CA GLN A 41 -9.80 3.31 0.40
C GLN A 41 -9.85 3.26 1.92
N MET A 42 -10.29 4.35 2.54
CA MET A 42 -10.36 4.51 4.00
C MET A 42 -11.81 4.48 4.51
N ILE A 43 -12.02 3.92 5.69
CA ILE A 43 -13.29 3.96 6.43
C ILE A 43 -13.05 4.53 7.82
N ARG A 44 -14.08 5.12 8.42
CA ARG A 44 -14.01 5.55 9.81
C ARG A 44 -13.92 4.31 10.70
N ALA A 45 -13.01 4.32 11.66
CA ALA A 45 -12.90 3.27 12.66
C ALA A 45 -14.14 3.26 13.55
N GLU A 46 -14.61 2.06 13.87
CA GLU A 46 -15.76 1.81 14.74
C GLU A 46 -15.35 0.89 15.90
N GLY A 47 -16.12 0.91 16.98
CA GLY A 47 -15.84 0.06 18.15
C GLY A 47 -14.55 0.46 18.89
N GLU A 48 -13.73 -0.52 19.23
CA GLU A 48 -12.53 -0.34 20.07
C GLU A 48 -11.39 0.41 19.35
N GLU A 49 -11.41 0.48 18.02
CA GLU A 49 -10.42 1.21 17.23
C GLU A 49 -10.78 2.69 17.00
N ALA A 50 -11.98 3.11 17.43
CA ALA A 50 -12.43 4.49 17.32
C ALA A 50 -11.72 5.37 18.36
N ASP A 51 -11.07 6.43 17.91
CA ASP A 51 -10.56 7.49 18.80
C ASP A 51 -11.54 8.67 18.89
N ALA A 52 -11.28 9.59 19.82
CA ALA A 52 -12.12 10.78 20.04
C ALA A 52 -12.11 11.74 18.83
N ALA A 53 -11.12 11.65 17.94
CA ALA A 53 -10.96 12.48 16.75
C ALA A 53 -11.67 11.89 15.51
N GLY A 54 -12.07 10.63 15.56
CA GLY A 54 -12.64 9.91 14.42
C GLY A 54 -11.56 9.39 13.46
N LYS A 55 -10.67 8.52 13.96
CA LYS A 55 -9.66 7.80 13.18
C LYS A 55 -10.24 7.17 11.92
N TYR A 56 -9.52 7.32 10.82
CA TYR A 56 -9.76 6.55 9.59
C TYR A 56 -8.72 5.43 9.49
N ILE A 57 -9.17 4.26 9.02
CA ILE A 57 -8.36 3.06 8.81
C ILE A 57 -8.58 2.56 7.38
N ARG A 58 -7.66 1.75 6.86
CA ARG A 58 -7.88 1.07 5.58
C ARG A 58 -9.16 0.24 5.62
N ARG A 59 -9.88 0.30 4.51
CA ARG A 59 -11.10 -0.46 4.28
C ARG A 59 -10.82 -1.96 4.09
N TYR A 60 -9.70 -2.28 3.45
CA TYR A 60 -9.37 -3.62 3.02
C TYR A 60 -8.09 -4.10 3.71
N GLN A 61 -8.13 -5.31 4.25
CA GLN A 61 -6.98 -5.98 4.86
C GLN A 61 -6.35 -7.05 3.96
N TYR A 62 -7.04 -7.43 2.87
CA TYR A 62 -6.60 -8.47 1.96
C TYR A 62 -6.70 -7.98 0.52
N LEU A 63 -5.60 -8.11 -0.21
CA LEU A 63 -5.51 -7.84 -1.63
C LEU A 63 -5.22 -9.15 -2.38
N TYR A 64 -6.14 -9.56 -3.26
CA TYR A 64 -5.97 -10.73 -4.12
C TYR A 64 -5.76 -10.28 -5.56
N LEU A 65 -4.61 -10.62 -6.16
CA LEU A 65 -4.24 -10.23 -7.52
C LEU A 65 -3.76 -11.44 -8.33
N GLU A 66 -4.37 -11.66 -9.48
CA GLU A 66 -3.96 -12.69 -10.44
C GLU A 66 -3.13 -12.07 -11.56
N ILE A 67 -1.81 -12.11 -11.41
CA ILE A 67 -0.88 -11.45 -12.34
C ILE A 67 0.03 -12.48 -13.04
N ALA A 68 0.07 -12.43 -14.37
CA ALA A 68 0.90 -13.31 -15.18
C ALA A 68 2.41 -13.19 -14.87
N LYS A 69 3.20 -14.17 -15.32
CA LYS A 69 4.67 -14.17 -15.13
C LYS A 69 5.32 -12.94 -15.81
N LYS A 70 6.42 -12.46 -15.24
CA LYS A 70 7.24 -11.33 -15.75
C LYS A 70 6.59 -9.93 -15.70
N ASN A 71 5.60 -9.73 -14.84
CA ASN A 71 4.99 -8.41 -14.61
C ASN A 71 5.45 -7.76 -13.29
N GLY A 72 6.61 -8.14 -12.72
CA GLY A 72 7.12 -7.49 -11.50
C GLY A 72 6.31 -7.74 -10.22
N LYS A 73 5.38 -8.72 -10.19
CA LYS A 73 4.56 -9.01 -8.99
C LYS A 73 5.38 -9.39 -7.75
N SER A 74 6.50 -10.08 -7.94
CA SER A 74 7.37 -10.51 -6.82
C SER A 74 8.14 -9.32 -6.23
N GLU A 75 8.55 -8.38 -7.08
CA GLU A 75 9.22 -7.15 -6.65
C GLU A 75 8.24 -6.24 -5.90
N LEU A 76 7.01 -6.08 -6.42
CA LEU A 76 5.96 -5.34 -5.72
C LEU A 76 5.64 -5.96 -4.36
N ALA A 77 5.48 -7.29 -4.28
CA ALA A 77 5.23 -7.98 -3.01
C ALA A 77 6.36 -7.77 -1.99
N ALA A 78 7.62 -7.77 -2.44
CA ALA A 78 8.75 -7.48 -1.57
C ALA A 78 8.74 -6.03 -1.06
N ALA A 79 8.46 -5.06 -1.95
CA ALA A 79 8.35 -3.65 -1.58
C ALA A 79 7.22 -3.40 -0.57
N LEU A 80 6.06 -4.02 -0.77
CA LEU A 80 4.94 -3.96 0.18
C LEU A 80 5.29 -4.60 1.52
N GLY A 81 6.03 -5.72 1.53
CA GLY A 81 6.52 -6.31 2.77
C GLY A 81 7.44 -5.38 3.58
N VAL A 82 8.29 -4.60 2.90
CA VAL A 82 9.13 -3.58 3.56
C VAL A 82 8.26 -2.42 4.09
N TYR A 83 7.27 -2.00 3.32
CA TYR A 83 6.32 -0.96 3.73
C TYR A 83 5.55 -1.35 4.99
N HIS A 84 4.95 -2.55 5.03
CA HIS A 84 4.22 -3.05 6.21
C HIS A 84 5.11 -3.15 7.45
N LEU A 85 6.39 -3.51 7.26
CA LEU A 85 7.32 -3.64 8.38
C LEU A 85 7.73 -2.29 8.99
N PHE A 86 7.88 -1.23 8.17
CA PHE A 86 8.54 0.01 8.61
C PHE A 86 7.69 1.28 8.54
N ALA A 87 6.67 1.34 7.69
CA ALA A 87 6.01 2.59 7.32
C ALA A 87 4.49 2.57 7.44
N ASP A 88 3.86 1.39 7.52
CA ASP A 88 2.41 1.29 7.42
C ASP A 88 1.64 1.84 8.63
N GLY A 89 2.16 1.66 9.84
CA GLY A 89 1.60 2.26 11.06
C GLY A 89 0.21 1.77 11.46
N GLU A 90 -0.40 0.84 10.72
CA GLU A 90 -1.63 0.14 11.10
C GLU A 90 -1.33 -1.07 11.99
N VAL A 91 -2.15 -1.28 13.02
CA VAL A 91 -1.94 -2.33 14.04
C VAL A 91 -2.21 -3.74 13.48
N ASN A 92 -3.02 -3.85 12.43
CA ASN A 92 -3.45 -5.11 11.81
C ASN A 92 -2.99 -5.23 10.34
N GLY A 93 -1.97 -4.47 9.93
CA GLY A 93 -1.42 -4.42 8.57
C GLY A 93 -0.42 -5.53 8.25
#